data_AF-A0A177HCF2-F1
#
_entry.id   AF-A0A177HCF2-F1
#
_cell.length_a   1.000
_cell.length_b   1.000
_cell.length_c   1.000
_cell.angle_alpha   90.00
_cell.angle_beta   90.00
_cell.angle_gamma   90.00
#
_symmetry.space_group_name_H-M   'P 1'
#
loop_
_entity.id
_entity.type
_entity.pdbx_description
1 polymer ?
#
loop_
_entity_poly.entity_id
_entity_poly.type
_entity_poly.pdbx_seq_one_letter_code
_entity_poly.pdbx_strand_id
1 'polypeptide(L)' 'MLNERDKRKIELLEILSEGCRKHPAYRARRKVSISCEDCVQLWNARVELTLLNEG' A
#
# COMPACT_ATOMS: atom_id res chain seq x y z
N MET A 1 -11.86 6.52 20.46
CA MET A 1 -11.94 5.32 19.60
C MET A 1 -11.58 5.77 18.19
N LEU A 2 -10.72 5.04 17.49
CA LEU A 2 -10.41 5.33 16.08
C LEU A 2 -11.67 5.02 15.24
N ASN A 3 -12.00 5.91 14.31
CA ASN A 3 -13.06 5.63 13.35
C ASN A 3 -12.57 4.58 12.32
N GLU A 4 -13.50 3.99 11.57
CA GLU A 4 -13.16 2.94 10.60
C GLU A 4 -12.19 3.42 9.50
N ARG A 5 -12.24 4.71 9.15
CA ARG A 5 -11.31 5.31 8.17
C ARG A 5 -9.88 5.32 8.69
N ASP A 6 -9.67 5.69 9.96
CA ASP A 6 -8.36 5.73 10.58
C ASP A 6 -7.79 4.33 10.79
N LYS A 7 -8.63 3.36 11.18
CA LYS A 7 -8.23 1.94 11.24
C LYS A 7 -7.75 1.44 9.88
N ARG A 8 -8.49 1.75 8.82
CA ARG A 8 -8.10 1.37 7.46
C ARG A 8 -6.79 2.02 7.02
N LYS A 9 -6.56 3.29 7.37
CA LYS A 9 -5.26 3.94 7.10
C LYS A 9 -4.10 3.22 7.78
N ILE A 10 -4.28 2.76 9.03
CA ILE A 10 -3.26 2.01 9.77
C ILE A 10 -2.94 0.69 9.05
N GLU A 11 -3.96 -0.09 8.68
CA GLU A 11 -3.77 -1.35 7.93
C GLU A 11 -2.99 -1.13 6.62
N LEU A 12 -3.33 -0.08 5.87
CA LEU A 12 -2.65 0.26 4.62
C LEU A 12 -1.18 0.66 4.86
N LEU A 13 -0.90 1.38 5.94
CA LEU A 13 0.46 1.73 6.33
C LEU A 13 1.26 0.50 6.79
N GLU A 14 0.64 -0.45 7.48
CA GLU A 14 1.26 -1.73 7.86
C GLU A 14 1.65 -2.53 6.62
N ILE A 15 0.74 -2.69 5.65
CA ILE A 15 1.03 -3.35 4.36
C ILE A 15 2.23 -2.67 3.66
N LEU A 16 2.24 -1.34 3.62
CA LEU A 16 3.34 -0.59 3.00
C LEU A 16 4.67 -0.74 3.76
N SER A 17 4.62 -0.93 5.08
CA SER A 17 5.79 -1.10 5.94
C SER A 17 6.46 -2.46 5.76
N GLU A 18 5.67 -3.52 5.53
CA GLU A 18 6.18 -4.87 5.28
C GLU A 18 6.97 -4.93 3.96
N GLY A 19 6.52 -4.17 2.95
CA GLY A 19 7.15 -4.15 1.63
C GLY A 19 7.04 -5.49 0.90
N CYS A 20 7.75 -5.61 -0.23
CA CYS A 20 7.75 -6.84 -1.01
C CYS A 20 8.96 -7.67 -0.61
N ARG A 21 8.77 -8.95 -0.29
CA ARG A 21 9.88 -9.85 0.09
C ARG A 21 10.83 -10.16 -1.07
N LYS A 22 10.35 -10.01 -2.30
CA LYS A 22 11.10 -10.33 -3.54
C LYS A 22 11.76 -9.11 -4.18
N HIS A 23 11.25 -7.90 -3.91
CA HIS A 23 11.62 -6.71 -4.66
C HIS A 23 11.93 -5.51 -3.77
N PRO A 24 12.91 -4.67 -4.15
CA PRO A 24 13.24 -3.48 -3.37
C PRO A 24 12.09 -2.49 -3.22
N ALA A 25 12.02 -1.79 -2.10
CA ALA A 25 10.94 -0.84 -1.77
C ALA A 25 10.71 0.26 -2.84
N TYR A 26 11.75 0.68 -3.57
CA TYR A 26 11.59 1.68 -4.64
C TYR A 26 10.67 1.20 -5.78
N ARG A 27 10.48 -0.12 -5.95
CA ARG A 27 9.55 -0.68 -6.95
C ARG A 27 8.10 -0.31 -6.67
N ALA A 28 7.69 -0.20 -5.40
CA ALA A 28 6.34 0.20 -5.02
C ALA A 28 6.00 1.67 -5.37
N ARG A 29 6.99 2.45 -5.86
CA ARG A 29 6.79 3.83 -6.31
C ARG A 29 6.31 3.93 -7.76
N ARG A 30 6.28 2.84 -8.53
CA ARG A 30 5.85 2.82 -9.93
C ARG A 30 4.82 1.73 -10.17
N LYS A 31 3.90 1.95 -11.11
CA LYS A 31 2.90 0.97 -11.52
C LYS A 31 3.58 -0.36 -11.88
N VAL A 32 3.12 -1.43 -11.26
CA VAL A 32 3.75 -2.75 -11.36
C VAL A 32 3.53 -3.30 -12.77
N SER A 33 4.61 -3.49 -13.52
CA SER A 33 4.59 -4.15 -14.85
C SER A 33 4.83 -5.66 -14.76
N ILE A 34 5.12 -6.19 -13.57
CA ILE A 34 5.46 -7.59 -13.31
C ILE A 34 4.30 -8.32 -12.62
N SER A 35 4.20 -9.65 -12.82
CA SER A 35 3.24 -10.50 -12.10
C SER A 35 3.75 -10.85 -10.69
N CYS A 36 3.99 -9.84 -9.86
CA CYS A 36 4.33 -10.05 -8.45
C CYS A 36 3.18 -9.59 -7.57
N GLU A 37 2.54 -10.57 -6.92
CA GLU A 37 1.37 -10.35 -6.06
C GLU A 37 1.64 -9.33 -4.96
N ASP A 38 2.72 -9.48 -4.19
CA ASP A 38 3.11 -8.51 -3.14
C ASP A 38 3.25 -7.09 -3.69
N CYS A 39 3.85 -6.92 -4.87
CA CYS A 39 4.02 -5.59 -5.46
C CYS A 39 2.68 -4.99 -5.87
N VAL A 40 1.76 -5.81 -6.41
CA VAL A 40 0.41 -5.36 -6.76
C VAL A 40 -0.35 -4.96 -5.51
N GLN A 41 -0.27 -5.73 -4.44
CA GLN A 41 -0.88 -5.41 -3.15
C GLN A 41 -0.34 -4.09 -2.58
N LEU A 42 0.97 -3.88 -2.58
CA LEU A 42 1.58 -2.62 -2.13
C LEU A 42 1.13 -1.41 -2.97
N TRP A 43 1.06 -1.58 -4.29
CA TRP A 43 0.61 -0.51 -5.18
C TRP A 43 -0.85 -0.15 -4.91
N ASN A 44 -1.73 -1.15 -4.78
CA ASN A 44 -3.14 -0.94 -4.46
C ASN A 44 -3.30 -0.27 -3.09
N ALA A 45 -2.55 -0.71 -2.08
CA ALA A 45 -2.58 -0.11 -0.75
C ALA A 45 -2.17 1.37 -0.77
N ARG A 46 -1.17 1.71 -1.59
CA ARG A 46 -0.74 3.10 -1.79
C ARG A 46 -1.83 3.94 -2.45
N VAL A 47 -2.46 3.45 -3.52
CA VAL A 47 -3.55 4.16 -4.21
C VAL A 47 -4.73 4.39 -3.25
N GLU A 48 -5.13 3.37 -2.52
CA GLU A 48 -6.22 3.47 -1.54
C GLU A 48 -5.89 4.49 -0.44
N LEU A 49 -4.68 4.45 0.11
CA LEU A 49 -4.25 5.40 1.14
C LEU A 49 -4.25 6.86 0.62
N THR A 50 -3.84 7.08 -0.63
CA THR A 50 -3.91 8.39 -1.28
C THR A 50 -5.35 8.88 -1.37
N LEU A 51 -6.28 8.06 -1.86
CA LEU A 51 -7.70 8.41 -1.94
C LEU A 51 -8.29 8.70 -0.55
N LEU A 52 -7.88 7.95 0.48
CA LEU A 52 -8.28 8.18 1.87
C LEU A 52 -7.63 9.42 2.51
N ASN A 53 -6.65 10.06 1.88
CA ASN A 53 -6.04 11.30 2.37
C ASN A 53 -6.48 12.54 1.58
N GLU A 54 -6.97 12.37 0.35
CA GLU A 54 -7.41 13.47 -0.53
C GLU A 54 -8.89 13.88 -0.35
N GLY A 55 -9.68 13.09 0.40
CA GLY A 55 -11.05 13.44 0.84
C GLY A 55 -11.16 13.63 2.34
#